data_AF-A0A160PBX7-F1
#
_entry.id   AF-A0A160PBX7-F1
#
_cell.length_a   1.000
_cell.length_b   1.000
_cell.length_c   1.000
_cell.angle_alpha   90.00
_cell.angle_beta   90.00
_cell.angle_gamma   90.00
#
_symmetry.space_group_name_H-M   'P 1'
#
loop_
_entity.id
_entity.type
_entity.pdbx_description
1 polymer ?
#
loop_
_entity_poly.entity_id
_entity_poly.type
_entity_poly.pdbx_seq_one_letter_code
_entity_poly.pdbx_strand_id
1 'polypeptide(L)' 'MPLNIRSEEVNRLAEKLASQARVSKTEAVRMALANELQRRESSLPLADRIRPIQDAFARWPKTGMKADKAFFDEINGEP' A
#
# COMPACT_ATOMS: atom_id res chain seq x y z
N MET A 1 -15.76 14.19 -10.74
CA MET A 1 -15.63 14.90 -12.04
C MET A 1 -14.93 13.97 -13.02
N PRO A 2 -15.31 13.93 -14.32
CA PRO A 2 -14.60 13.14 -15.32
C PRO A 2 -13.23 13.76 -15.61
N LEU A 3 -12.19 12.92 -15.67
CA LEU A 3 -10.83 13.34 -16.04
C LEU A 3 -10.79 13.55 -17.57
N ASN A 4 -10.54 14.79 -18.01
CA ASN A 4 -10.52 15.13 -19.43
C ASN A 4 -9.10 15.53 -19.84
N ILE A 5 -8.40 14.65 -20.56
CA ILE A 5 -7.00 14.83 -20.95
C ILE A 5 -6.94 15.18 -22.44
N ARG A 6 -6.46 16.38 -22.77
CA ARG A 6 -6.32 16.88 -24.16
C ARG A 6 -4.90 16.76 -24.71
N SER A 7 -4.10 15.86 -24.15
CA SER A 7 -2.73 15.60 -24.61
C SER A 7 -2.69 14.41 -25.56
N GLU A 8 -2.21 14.65 -26.78
CA GLU A 8 -2.01 13.61 -27.78
C GLU A 8 -0.93 12.60 -27.38
N GLU A 9 0.07 13.04 -26.62
CA GLU A 9 1.09 12.16 -26.05
C GLU A 9 0.48 11.19 -25.03
N VAL A 10 -0.35 11.68 -24.11
CA VAL A 10 -1.00 10.83 -23.10
C VAL A 10 -1.93 9.81 -23.78
N ASN A 11 -2.64 10.21 -24.83
CA ASN A 11 -3.46 9.28 -25.60
C ASN A 11 -2.62 8.16 -26.24
N ARG A 12 -1.46 8.50 -26.83
CA ARG A 12 -0.54 7.50 -27.41
C ARG A 12 -0.02 6.52 -26.35
N LEU A 13 0.34 7.03 -25.16
CA LEU A 13 0.78 6.19 -24.05
C LEU A 13 -0.34 5.27 -23.55
N ALA A 14 -1.56 5.80 -23.37
CA ALA A 14 -2.72 5.03 -22.95
C ALA A 14 -3.08 3.93 -23.96
N GLU A 15 -3.01 4.23 -25.26
CA GLU A 15 -3.25 3.27 -26.34
C GLU A 15 -2.21 2.15 -26.38
N LYS A 16 -0.93 2.51 -26.23
CA LYS A 16 0.16 1.54 -26.15
C LYS A 16 -0.02 0.60 -24.95
N LEU A 17 -0.33 1.14 -23.77
CA LEU A 17 -0.53 0.31 -22.58
C LEU A 17 -1.80 -0.56 -22.72
N ALA A 18 -2.89 0.00 -23.25
CA ALA A 18 -4.13 -0.73 -23.50
C ALA A 18 -3.93 -1.90 -24.45
N SER A 19 -3.22 -1.70 -25.57
CA SER A 19 -2.92 -2.77 -26.53
C SER A 19 -2.03 -3.86 -25.93
N GLN A 20 -1.01 -3.50 -25.15
CA GLN A 20 -0.12 -4.46 -24.49
C GLN A 20 -0.84 -5.27 -23.41
N ALA A 21 -1.68 -4.62 -22.60
CA ALA A 21 -2.43 -5.26 -21.52
C ALA A 21 -3.76 -5.89 -21.99
N ARG A 22 -4.16 -5.68 -23.25
CA ARG A 22 -5.44 -6.12 -23.84
C ARG A 22 -6.66 -5.66 -23.04
N VAL A 23 -6.64 -4.40 -22.62
CA VAL A 23 -7.73 -3.75 -21.87
C VAL A 23 -8.17 -2.47 -22.57
N SER A 24 -9.24 -1.83 -22.08
CA SER A 24 -9.66 -0.52 -22.59
C SER A 24 -8.64 0.57 -22.26
N LYS A 25 -8.65 1.69 -23.00
CA LYS A 25 -7.81 2.87 -22.69
C LYS A 25 -8.03 3.38 -21.26
N THR A 26 -9.28 3.46 -20.83
CA THR A 26 -9.64 3.89 -19.48
C THR A 26 -9.07 2.95 -18.42
N GLU A 27 -9.14 1.65 -18.67
CA GLU A 27 -8.61 0.64 -17.76
C GLU A 27 -7.08 0.67 -17.71
N ALA A 28 -6.41 0.85 -18.84
CA ALA A 28 -4.98 1.06 -18.91
C ALA A 28 -4.52 2.29 -18.10
N VAL A 29 -5.26 3.40 -18.20
CA VAL A 29 -5.00 4.61 -17.40
C VAL A 29 -5.19 4.33 -15.91
N ARG A 30 -6.27 3.62 -15.53
CA ARG A 30 -6.51 3.22 -14.14
C ARG A 30 -5.36 2.38 -13.59
N MET A 31 -4.91 1.37 -14.35
CA MET A 31 -3.78 0.51 -13.98
C MET A 31 -2.48 1.29 -13.83
N ALA A 32 -2.18 2.20 -14.76
CA ALA A 32 -0.97 3.04 -14.71
C ALA A 32 -0.94 3.91 -13.44
N LEU A 33 -2.07 4.56 -13.12
CA LEU A 33 -2.19 5.40 -11.92
C LEU A 33 -2.04 4.58 -10.63
N ALA A 34 -2.70 3.41 -10.56
CA ALA A 34 -2.60 2.53 -9.39
C ALA A 34 -1.16 2.04 -9.17
N ASN A 35 -0.47 1.63 -10.24
CA ASN A 35 0.90 1.16 -10.17
C ASN A 35 1.87 2.27 -9.74
N GLU A 36 1.69 3.50 -10.23
CA GLU A 36 2.53 4.64 -9.83
C GLU A 36 2.32 5.02 -8.37
N LEU A 37 1.06 5.02 -7.90
CA LEU A 37 0.76 5.22 -6.48
C LEU A 37 1.41 4.15 -5.61
N GLN A 38 1.31 2.88 -6.00
CA GLN A 38 1.94 1.77 -5.28
C GLN A 38 3.48 1.90 -5.25
N ARG A 39 4.12 2.33 -6.35
CA ARG A 39 5.57 2.58 -6.37
C ARG A 39 5.96 3.70 -5.41
N ARG A 40 5.17 4.78 -5.35
CA ARG A 40 5.41 5.91 -4.43
C ARG A 40 5.17 5.52 -2.97
N GLU A 41 4.13 4.76 -2.68
CA GLU A 41 3.89 4.21 -1.35
C GLU A 41 5.00 3.23 -0.94
N SER A 42 5.50 2.44 -1.87
CA SER A 42 6.64 1.55 -1.63
C SER A 42 7.96 2.30 -1.43
N SER A 43 8.06 3.53 -1.94
CA SER A 43 9.19 4.44 -1.72
C SER A 43 9.13 5.17 -0.37
N LEU A 44 7.99 5.16 0.32
CA LEU A 44 7.92 5.67 1.68
C LEU A 44 8.84 4.81 2.57
N PRO A 45 9.69 5.44 3.41
CA PRO A 45 10.48 4.71 4.39
C PRO A 45 9.60 3.76 5.19
N LEU A 46 10.12 2.58 5.53
CA LEU A 46 9.39 1.58 6.31
C LEU A 46 8.78 2.20 7.58
N ALA A 47 9.50 3.11 8.22
CA ALA A 47 9.05 3.85 9.41
C ALA A 47 7.71 4.58 9.19
N ASP A 48 7.52 5.24 8.05
CA ASP A 48 6.29 5.97 7.74
C ASP A 48 5.15 5.01 7.37
N ARG A 49 5.48 3.87 6.74
CA ARG A 49 4.51 2.82 6.39
C ARG A 49 3.94 2.12 7.62
N ILE A 50 4.72 1.94 8.68
CA ILE A 50 4.28 1.26 9.92
C ILE A 50 3.71 2.22 10.97
N ARG A 51 3.89 3.54 10.82
CA ARG A 51 3.42 4.55 11.77
C ARG A 51 1.92 4.43 12.11
N PRO A 52 1.00 4.18 11.16
CA PRO A 52 -0.42 3.98 11.49
C PRO A 52 -0.68 2.80 12.43
N ILE A 53 0.08 1.71 12.27
CA ILE A 53 0.00 0.53 13.14
C ILE A 53 0.55 0.89 14.52
N GLN A 54 1.73 1.54 14.57
CA GLN A 54 2.33 1.99 15.82
C GLN A 54 1.42 2.94 16.59
N ASP A 55 0.79 3.90 15.91
CA ASP A 55 -0.15 4.85 16.51
C ASP A 55 -1.39 4.12 17.04
N ALA A 56 -1.91 3.13 16.30
CA ALA A 56 -3.03 2.32 16.77
C ALA A 56 -2.70 1.58 18.08
N PHE A 57 -1.50 1.01 18.20
CA PHE A 57 -1.04 0.35 19.44
C PHE A 57 -0.72 1.34 20.56
N ALA A 58 -0.16 2.51 20.25
CA ALA A 58 0.21 3.52 21.23
C ALA A 58 -1.01 4.13 21.96
N ARG A 59 -2.22 4.00 21.40
CA ARG A 59 -3.48 4.44 22.04
C ARG A 59 -3.91 3.54 23.21
N TRP A 60 -3.40 2.32 23.29
CA TRP A 60 -3.75 1.39 24.36
C TRP A 60 -2.91 1.70 25.60
N PRO A 61 -3.50 1.66 26.81
CA PRO A 61 -2.74 1.85 28.04
C PRO A 61 -1.69 0.75 28.18
N LYS A 62 -0.50 1.11 28.65
CA LYS A 62 0.55 0.13 28.93
C LYS A 62 0.10 -0.80 30.05
N THR A 63 0.13 -2.10 29.80
CA THR A 63 -0.26 -3.13 30.77
C THR A 63 0.78 -3.33 31.87
N GLY A 64 2.03 -2.88 31.66
CA GLY A 64 3.15 -3.11 32.56
C GLY A 64 3.67 -4.56 32.57
N MET A 65 3.02 -5.45 31.81
CA MET A 65 3.43 -6.85 31.65
C MET A 65 4.60 -6.95 30.67
N LYS A 66 5.55 -7.84 30.94
CA LYS A 66 6.61 -8.18 30.00
C LYS A 66 6.15 -9.31 29.10
N ALA A 67 6.04 -9.04 27.81
CA ALA A 67 5.84 -10.07 26.79
C ALA A 67 7.20 -10.70 26.42
N ASP A 68 7.81 -11.37 27.38
CA ASP A 68 9.09 -12.08 27.20
C ASP A 68 8.86 -13.57 26.87
N LYS A 69 9.95 -14.32 26.71
CA LYS A 69 9.86 -15.75 26.36
C LYS A 69 9.04 -16.55 27.38
N ALA A 70 9.22 -16.30 28.68
CA ALA A 70 8.47 -17.01 29.72
C ALA A 70 6.96 -16.77 29.62
N PHE A 71 6.55 -15.53 29.29
CA PHE A 71 5.15 -15.21 29.01
C PHE A 71 4.59 -15.99 27.82
N PHE A 72 5.35 -16.13 26.73
CA PHE A 72 4.89 -16.88 25.56
C PHE A 72 4.94 -18.41 25.76
N ASP A 73 5.91 -18.90 26.52
CA ASP A 73 6.05 -20.31 26.90
C ASP A 73 4.82 -20.75 27.73
N GLU A 74 4.40 -19.93 28.71
CA GLU A 74 3.16 -20.15 29.50
C GLU A 74 1.90 -20.19 28.62
N ILE A 75 1.77 -19.29 27.64
CA ILE A 75 0.61 -19.24 26.72
C ILE A 75 0.58 -20.45 25.78
N ASN A 76 1.75 -20.90 25.32
CA ASN A 76 1.86 -22.01 24.36
C ASN A 76 1.84 -23.38 25.04
N GLY A 77 1.83 -23.44 26.38
CA GLY A 77 1.85 -24.69 27.14
C GLY A 77 3.20 -25.42 27.08
N GLU A 78 4.26 -24.72 26.73
CA GLU A 78 5.64 -25.22 26.76
C GLU A 78 6.32 -24.68 28.04
N PRO A 79 6.84 -25.52 28.94
CA PRO A 79 7.55 -25.05 30.13
C PRO A 79 8.98 -24.57 29.85
#